data_AF-A0A4V1UV54-F1
#
_entry.id   AF-A0A4V1UV54-F1
#
_cell.length_a   1.000
_cell.length_b   1.000
_cell.length_c   1.000
_cell.angle_alpha   90.00
_cell.angle_beta   90.00
_cell.angle_gamma   90.00
#
_symmetry.space_group_name_H-M   'P 1'
#
loop_
_entity.id
_entity.type
_entity.pdbx_description
1 polymer ?
#
loop_
_entity_poly.entity_id
_entity_poly.type
_entity_poly.pdbx_seq_one_letter_code
_entity_poly.pdbx_strand_id
1 'polypeptide(L)'
;HIENGYLRGVHETNDRFHLTFFGACGNKYLVQTIEIYMRYSLPVRANSMADRSALDIAHSQHRLMIEMLSGRDNWLLAQLCVDHLQPSKRRYIGLVE
;
A
#
# COMPACT_ATOMS: atom_id res chain seq x y z
N HIS A 1 3.10 -7.31 -13.69
CA HIS A 1 3.83 -8.19 -12.76
C HIS A 1 2.95 -9.28 -12.15
N ILE A 2 1.73 -8.94 -11.72
CA ILE A 2 0.77 -9.89 -11.12
C ILE A 2 0.48 -11.08 -12.05
N GLU A 3 0.12 -10.84 -13.32
CA GLU A 3 -0.19 -11.91 -14.29
C GLU A 3 0.96 -12.90 -14.54
N ASN A 4 2.20 -12.42 -14.40
CA ASN A 4 3.38 -13.25 -14.61
C ASN A 4 3.88 -13.92 -13.32
N GLY A 5 3.16 -13.77 -12.20
CA GLY A 5 3.58 -14.28 -10.88
C GLY A 5 4.89 -13.66 -10.37
N TYR A 6 5.34 -12.53 -10.93
CA TYR A 6 6.63 -11.93 -10.59
C TYR A 6 6.53 -11.09 -9.32
N LEU A 7 6.56 -11.77 -8.17
CA LEU A 7 6.32 -11.19 -6.84
C LEU A 7 7.27 -10.04 -6.48
N ARG A 8 8.55 -10.15 -6.86
CA ARG A 8 9.52 -9.07 -6.67
C ARG A 8 9.09 -7.80 -7.43
N GLY A 9 8.65 -7.95 -8.67
CA GLY A 9 8.13 -6.83 -9.45
C GLY A 9 6.87 -6.23 -8.82
N VAL A 10 5.94 -7.07 -8.32
CA VAL A 10 4.77 -6.58 -7.58
C VAL A 10 5.20 -5.72 -6.39
N HIS A 11 6.15 -6.19 -5.57
CA HIS A 11 6.69 -5.46 -4.41
C HIS A 11 7.30 -4.12 -4.82
N GLU A 12 8.22 -4.12 -5.79
CA GLU A 12 8.91 -2.91 -6.24
C GLU A 12 7.93 -1.88 -6.83
N THR A 13 6.88 -2.33 -7.53
CA THR A 13 5.85 -1.42 -8.05
C THR A 13 4.91 -0.88 -6.98
N ASN A 14 4.56 -1.70 -5.98
CA ASN A 14 3.79 -1.26 -4.82
C ASN A 14 4.55 -0.19 -4.03
N ASP A 15 5.84 -0.40 -3.79
CA ASP A 15 6.66 0.56 -3.05
C ASP A 15 6.79 1.88 -3.82
N ARG A 16 7.03 1.80 -5.14
CA ARG A 16 7.08 2.98 -6.00
C ARG A 16 5.75 3.74 -6.04
N PHE A 17 4.61 3.04 -6.04
CA PHE A 17 3.30 3.66 -5.97
C PHE A 17 3.18 4.53 -4.71
N HIS A 18 3.39 3.96 -3.52
CA HIS A 18 3.25 4.71 -2.27
C HIS A 18 4.24 5.86 -2.15
N LEU A 19 5.50 5.67 -2.54
CA LEU A 19 6.50 6.74 -2.50
C LEU A 19 6.16 7.89 -3.45
N THR A 20 5.61 7.59 -4.64
CA THR A 20 5.14 8.61 -5.58
C THR A 20 3.90 9.32 -5.02
N PHE A 21 2.95 8.54 -4.52
CA PHE A 21 1.67 9.03 -3.99
C PHE A 21 1.87 9.97 -2.80
N PHE A 22 2.60 9.52 -1.76
CA PHE A 22 2.90 10.37 -0.61
C PHE A 22 3.91 11.47 -0.93
N GLY A 23 4.77 11.27 -1.93
CA GLY A 23 5.69 12.29 -2.45
C GLY A 23 4.99 13.56 -2.95
N ALA A 24 3.76 13.43 -3.44
CA ALA A 24 2.97 14.56 -3.95
C ALA A 24 2.65 15.63 -2.89
N CYS A 25 2.79 15.33 -1.59
CA CYS A 25 2.56 16.33 -0.53
C CYS A 25 3.70 17.35 -0.37
N GLY A 26 4.85 17.16 -1.05
CA GLY A 26 6.00 18.08 -1.01
C GLY A 26 6.82 18.05 0.28
N ASN A 27 6.44 17.25 1.29
CA ASN A 27 7.18 17.11 2.53
C ASN A 27 8.15 15.92 2.48
N LYS A 28 9.42 16.20 2.17
CA LYS A 28 10.48 15.18 2.07
C LYS A 28 10.68 14.35 3.35
N TYR A 29 10.48 14.94 4.53
CA TYR A 29 10.67 14.24 5.80
C TYR A 29 9.55 13.24 6.07
N LEU A 30 8.32 13.58 5.68
CA LEU A 30 7.18 12.67 5.75
C LEU A 30 7.38 11.47 4.83
N VAL A 31 7.84 11.69 3.59
CA VAL A 31 8.13 10.62 2.63
C VAL A 31 9.23 9.69 3.13
N GLN A 32 10.32 10.24 3.67
CA GLN A 32 11.41 9.46 4.28
C GLN A 32 10.92 8.61 5.46
N THR A 33 10.05 9.18 6.29
CA THR A 33 9.47 8.47 7.45
C THR A 33 8.60 7.30 6.99
N ILE A 34 7.77 7.52 5.96
CA ILE A 34 6.96 6.46 5.34
C ILE A 34 7.86 5.35 4.78
N GLU A 35 8.91 5.70 4.04
CA GLU A 35 9.84 4.72 3.49
C GLU A 35 10.49 3.84 4.58
N ILE A 36 10.88 4.46 5.71
CA ILE A 36 11.41 3.73 6.88
C ILE A 36 10.36 2.74 7.41
N TYR A 37 9.11 3.18 7.64
CA TYR A 37 8.08 2.29 8.16
C TYR A 37 7.63 1.23 7.15
N MET A 38 7.69 1.51 5.84
CA MET A 38 7.47 0.51 4.80
C MET A 38 8.51 -0.61 4.87
N ARG A 39 9.78 -0.29 5.15
CA ARG A 39 10.83 -1.31 5.37
C ARG A 39 10.56 -2.13 6.63
N TYR A 40 10.29 -1.47 7.77
CA TYR A 40 10.04 -2.18 9.04
C TYR A 40 8.79 -3.06 9.00
N SER A 41 7.73 -2.60 8.33
CA SER A 41 6.48 -3.35 8.20
C SER A 41 6.51 -4.39 7.09
N LEU A 42 7.62 -4.56 6.34
CA LEU A 42 7.71 -5.51 5.23
C LEU A 42 7.27 -6.93 5.61
N PRO A 43 7.73 -7.53 6.72
CA PRO A 43 7.31 -8.88 7.12
C PRO A 43 5.79 -8.99 7.35
N VAL A 44 5.17 -7.91 7.82
CA VAL A 44 3.72 -7.83 8.02
C VAL A 44 3.01 -7.64 6.68
N ARG A 45 3.38 -6.65 5.86
CA ARG A 45 2.64 -6.34 4.63
C ARG A 45 2.83 -7.35 3.50
N ALA A 46 3.95 -8.07 3.46
CA ALA A 46 4.27 -9.03 2.40
C ALA A 46 3.47 -10.34 2.49
N ASN A 47 2.79 -10.61 3.61
CA ASN A 47 2.12 -11.90 3.85
C ASN A 47 0.96 -12.22 2.88
N SER A 48 0.43 -11.22 2.20
CA SER A 48 -0.67 -11.32 1.24
C SER A 48 -0.20 -11.20 -0.21
N MET A 49 1.09 -10.99 -0.46
CA MET A 49 1.62 -10.69 -1.79
C MET A 49 1.56 -11.85 -2.77
N ALA A 50 1.48 -13.09 -2.28
CA ALA A 50 1.30 -14.27 -3.13
C ALA A 50 -0.18 -14.60 -3.39
N ASP A 51 -1.12 -13.89 -2.75
CA ASP A 51 -2.56 -14.12 -2.88
C ASP A 51 -3.14 -13.22 -3.97
N ARG A 52 -3.58 -13.83 -5.07
CA ARG A 52 -4.13 -13.11 -6.22
C ARG A 52 -5.33 -12.25 -5.86
N SER A 53 -6.24 -12.75 -5.01
CA SER A 53 -7.43 -12.00 -4.61
C SER A 53 -7.07 -10.75 -3.81
N ALA A 54 -6.06 -10.85 -2.93
CA ALA A 54 -5.55 -9.71 -2.17
C ALA A 54 -4.88 -8.68 -3.08
N LEU A 55 -4.15 -9.12 -4.10
CA LEU A 55 -3.52 -8.24 -5.09
C LEU A 55 -4.56 -7.48 -5.93
N ASP A 56 -5.63 -8.14 -6.37
CA ASP A 56 -6.68 -7.50 -7.15
C ASP A 56 -7.42 -6.42 -6.32
N ILE A 57 -7.66 -6.71 -5.03
CA ILE A 57 -8.22 -5.72 -4.09
C ILE A 57 -7.27 -4.53 -3.93
N ALA A 58 -5.98 -4.78 -3.65
CA ALA A 58 -4.98 -3.72 -3.49
C ALA A 58 -4.89 -2.84 -4.75
N HIS A 59 -4.90 -3.45 -5.94
CA HIS A 59 -4.90 -2.74 -7.21
C HIS A 59 -6.14 -1.83 -7.37
N SER A 60 -7.33 -2.32 -7.01
CA SER A 60 -8.57 -1.51 -7.05
C SER A 60 -8.51 -0.33 -6.07
N GLN A 61 -7.96 -0.55 -4.87
CA GLN A 61 -7.81 0.50 -3.85
C GLN A 61 -6.79 1.56 -4.27
N HIS A 62 -5.66 1.17 -4.88
CA HIS A 62 -4.68 2.12 -5.43
C HIS A 62 -5.30 3.00 -6.52
N ARG A 63 -6.14 2.43 -7.40
CA ARG A 63 -6.87 3.22 -8.40
C ARG A 63 -7.80 4.23 -7.75
N LEU A 64 -8.55 3.82 -6.72
CA LEU A 64 -9.44 4.73 -5.98
C LEU A 64 -8.65 5.85 -5.26
N MET A 65 -7.48 5.55 -4.70
CA MET A 65 -6.61 6.57 -4.10
C MET A 65 -6.20 7.64 -5.11
N ILE A 66 -5.86 7.23 -6.35
CA ILE A 66 -5.50 8.16 -7.43
C ILE A 66 -6.70 9.04 -7.80
N GLU A 67 -7.89 8.46 -7.94
CA GLU A 67 -9.12 9.20 -8.24
C GLU A 67 -9.41 10.26 -7.18
N MET A 68 -9.21 9.90 -5.91
CA MET A 68 -9.44 10.79 -4.77
C MET A 68 -8.45 11.96 -4.65
N LEU A 69 -7.27 11.89 -5.29
CA LEU A 69 -6.36 13.03 -5.37
C LEU A 69 -6.96 14.23 -6.14
N SER A 70 -7.91 14.00 -7.04
CA SER A 70 -8.58 15.06 -7.79
C SER A 70 -9.67 15.78 -6.98
N GLY A 71 -10.07 15.21 -5.84
CA GLY A 71 -11.12 15.73 -4.98
C GLY A 71 -10.63 16.77 -3.97
N ARG A 72 -11.52 17.11 -3.02
CA ARG A 72 -11.21 18.00 -1.89
C ARG A 72 -11.35 17.33 -0.52
N ASP A 73 -11.81 16.08 -0.50
CA ASP A 73 -12.04 15.35 0.74
C ASP A 73 -10.77 14.62 1.20
N ASN A 74 -9.89 15.40 1.83
CA ASN A 74 -8.63 14.89 2.38
C ASN A 74 -8.86 13.88 3.51
N TRP A 75 -9.98 13.96 4.21
CA TRP A 75 -10.29 13.03 5.29
C TRP A 75 -10.61 11.64 4.72
N LEU A 76 -11.45 11.58 3.70
CA LEU A 76 -11.79 10.34 3.03
C LEU A 76 -10.55 9.68 2.41
N LEU A 77 -9.68 10.47 1.77
CA LEU A 77 -8.43 9.96 1.21
C LEU A 77 -7.49 9.41 2.29
N ALA A 78 -7.37 10.09 3.43
CA ALA A 78 -6.58 9.63 4.55
C ALA A 78 -7.14 8.31 5.13
N GLN A 79 -8.47 8.23 5.30
CA GLN A 79 -9.13 7.02 5.80
C GLN A 79 -8.92 5.84 4.84
N LEU A 80 -9.03 6.07 3.52
CA LEU A 80 -8.74 5.05 2.51
C LEU A 80 -7.31 4.51 2.61
N CYS A 81 -6.32 5.38 2.87
CA CYS A 81 -4.93 4.96 3.09
C CYS A 81 -4.80 4.07 4.34
N VAL A 82 -5.49 4.40 5.43
CA VAL A 82 -5.48 3.61 6.67
C VAL A 82 -6.15 2.26 6.48
N ASP A 83 -7.30 2.25 5.82
CA ASP A 83 -8.10 1.04 5.57
C ASP A 83 -7.38 0.06 4.65
N HIS A 84 -6.65 0.57 3.66
CA HIS A 84 -5.83 -0.22 2.74
C HIS A 84 -4.78 -1.09 3.46
N LEU A 85 -4.25 -0.64 4.61
CA LEU A 85 -3.25 -1.40 5.37
C LEU A 85 -3.85 -2.50 6.25
N GLN A 86 -5.14 -2.40 6.61
CA GLN A 86 -5.74 -3.29 7.60
C GLN A 86 -5.83 -4.77 7.18
N PRO A 87 -6.11 -5.14 5.91
CA PRO A 87 -6.17 -6.54 5.49
C PRO A 87 -4.86 -7.30 5.78
N SER A 88 -3.71 -6.75 5.37
CA SER A 88 -2.41 -7.41 5.60
C SER A 88 -2.08 -7.49 7.09
N LYS A 89 -2.42 -6.46 7.88
CA LYS A 89 -2.28 -6.49 9.34
C LYS A 89 -3.11 -7.61 9.97
N ARG A 90 -4.41 -7.69 9.66
CA ARG A 90 -5.31 -8.72 10.21
C ARG A 90 -4.85 -10.13 9.83
N ARG A 91 -4.42 -10.32 8.59
CA ARG A 91 -3.87 -11.60 8.12
C ARG A 91 -2.61 -11.99 8.89
N TYR A 92 -1.70 -11.04 9.13
CA TYR A 92 -0.50 -11.29 9.92
C TYR A 92 -0.84 -11.71 11.35
N ILE A 93 -1.73 -10.98 12.02
CA ILE A 93 -2.15 -11.26 13.39
C ILE A 93 -2.73 -12.68 13.48
N GLY A 94 -3.62 -13.07 12.57
CA GLY A 94 -4.17 -14.43 12.53
C GLY A 94 -3.17 -15.54 12.17
N LEU A 95 -1.93 -15.21 11.77
CA LEU A 95 -0.85 -16.19 11.59
C LEU A 95 0.01 -16.37 12.85
N VAL A 96 -0.04 -15.41 13.79
CA VAL A 96 0.82 -15.38 14.99
C VAL A 96 0.04 -15.57 16.30
N GLU A 97 -1.29 -15.52 16.25
CA GLU A 97 -2.20 -15.97 17.31
C GLU A 97 -2.52 -17.47 17.17
#